data_AF-A0A9P0M5E0-F1
#
_entry.id   AF-A0A9P0M5E0-F1
#
_cell.length_a   1.000
_cell.length_b   1.000
_cell.length_c   1.000
_cell.angle_alpha   90.00
_cell.angle_beta   90.00
_cell.angle_gamma   90.00
#
_symmetry.space_group_name_H-M   'P 1'
#
loop_
_entity.id
_entity.type
_entity.pdbx_description
1 polymer ?
#
loop_
_entity_poly.entity_id
_entity_poly.type
_entity_poly.pdbx_seq_one_letter_code
_entity_poly.pdbx_strand_id
1 'polypeptide(L)'
;MNNKLMFVNCQKCGEDFVREECQHSIQERSIKGTWVIEEVLKAIEKGYQIIETYEIWEYDTIQLSKDQEGLFSGMMNKFLHIKQQASGWPKHCLTDEEKNRYIDAFLDREDIKLEFSKIIENPCLRSLAKLMLNSFWGKFAQKENQNKTSIVRDCGEFFDMLTNPSIHVNTVLPVNEETLLITWEFREEAYDVSSTVNVVLASYVTALARLKLYSFLEKVEERAVYVDTDSCIYISRKGLDDISTGDFIGDMTDELNGGFISEFVSGGPKNYAYKYTTLSGEEQIVCKVKGISLNYKASQVVNFEKIKDMVLKKSDPVSVLSRQLRRTREHAVVTVEFLKVYKITSMKRKFYEDHTSVPFGFKKIKY
;
A
#
# COMPACT_ATOMS: atom_id res chain seq x y z
N MET A 1 3.73 -17.45 5.80
CA MET A 1 3.33 -18.77 5.26
C MET A 1 3.83 -18.92 3.83
N ASN A 2 4.59 -19.97 3.50
CA ASN A 2 5.09 -20.24 2.14
C ASN A 2 5.83 -19.06 1.46
N ASN A 3 6.64 -18.30 2.22
CA ASN A 3 7.33 -17.09 1.78
C ASN A 3 6.41 -16.01 1.16
N LYS A 4 5.13 -16.02 1.51
CA LYS A 4 4.12 -15.07 1.04
C LYS A 4 3.35 -14.48 2.22
N LEU A 5 3.04 -13.20 2.11
CA LEU A 5 2.03 -12.56 2.95
C LEU A 5 0.64 -13.02 2.47
N MET A 6 -0.08 -13.74 3.33
CA MET A 6 -1.42 -14.27 3.09
C MET A 6 -2.32 -13.91 4.26
N PHE A 7 -3.58 -13.60 3.96
CA PHE A 7 -4.63 -13.35 4.94
C PHE A 7 -5.61 -14.52 4.89
N VAL A 8 -5.66 -15.29 5.98
CA VAL A 8 -6.36 -16.58 6.05
C VAL A 8 -7.19 -16.65 7.33
N ASN A 9 -8.20 -17.51 7.35
CA ASN A 9 -9.02 -17.80 8.52
C ASN A 9 -8.64 -19.14 9.19
N CYS A 10 -7.65 -19.84 8.63
CA CYS A 10 -7.00 -21.02 9.20
C CYS A 10 -5.56 -21.05 8.70
N GLN A 11 -4.60 -21.04 9.63
CA GLN A 11 -3.18 -21.10 9.28
C GLN A 11 -2.85 -22.36 8.47
N LYS A 12 -3.28 -23.54 8.94
CA LYS A 12 -2.99 -24.81 8.26
C LYS A 12 -3.59 -24.90 6.85
N CYS A 13 -4.82 -24.41 6.65
CA CYS A 13 -5.41 -24.32 5.31
C CYS A 13 -4.61 -23.41 4.37
N GLY A 14 -4.05 -22.31 4.89
CA GLY A 14 -3.19 -21.41 4.11
C GLY A 14 -1.86 -22.05 3.73
N GLU A 15 -1.26 -22.81 4.64
CA GLU A 15 0.01 -23.51 4.41
C GLU A 15 -0.13 -24.64 3.39
N ASP A 16 -1.19 -25.44 3.51
CA ASP A 16 -1.41 -26.62 2.66
C ASP A 16 -2.26 -26.30 1.40
N PHE A 17 -2.67 -25.04 1.22
CA PHE A 17 -3.57 -24.59 0.14
C PHE A 17 -4.87 -25.41 0.04
N VAL A 18 -5.45 -25.77 1.18
CA VAL A 18 -6.67 -26.59 1.26
C VAL A 18 -7.83 -25.90 0.55
N ARG A 19 -8.42 -26.60 -0.42
CA ARG A 19 -9.58 -26.11 -1.18
C ARG A 19 -10.90 -26.59 -0.64
N GLU A 20 -10.93 -27.71 0.07
CA GLU A 20 -12.15 -28.24 0.69
C GLU A 20 -12.58 -27.42 1.91
N GLU A 21 -13.76 -27.73 2.44
CA GLU A 21 -14.22 -27.15 3.71
C GLU A 21 -13.24 -27.51 4.83
N CYS A 22 -12.86 -26.50 5.64
CA CYS A 22 -11.86 -26.67 6.69
C CYS A 22 -12.33 -27.64 7.79
N GLN A 23 -11.62 -28.74 7.99
CA GLN A 23 -11.88 -29.71 9.07
C GLN A 23 -10.85 -29.64 10.22
N HIS A 24 -9.96 -28.63 10.18
CA HIS A 24 -8.94 -28.44 11.20
C HIS A 24 -9.52 -28.03 12.55
N SER A 25 -8.84 -28.47 13.61
CA SER A 25 -9.10 -28.09 15.00
C SER A 25 -8.87 -26.61 15.26
N ILE A 26 -9.32 -26.09 16.42
CA ILE A 26 -9.13 -24.69 16.79
C ILE A 26 -7.63 -24.32 16.83
N GLN A 27 -6.80 -25.21 17.37
CA GLN A 27 -5.36 -25.04 17.48
C GLN A 27 -4.69 -24.94 16.10
N GLU A 28 -5.06 -25.80 15.15
CA GLU A 28 -4.55 -25.77 13.78
C GLU A 28 -5.06 -24.57 12.95
N ARG A 29 -6.24 -24.04 13.33
CA ARG A 29 -6.81 -22.82 12.73
C ARG A 29 -6.19 -21.54 13.28
N SER A 30 -5.65 -21.59 14.50
CA SER A 30 -5.09 -20.43 15.17
C SER A 30 -4.07 -19.71 14.29
N ILE A 31 -4.01 -18.39 14.42
CA ILE A 31 -3.08 -17.54 13.69
C ILE A 31 -2.14 -16.97 14.74
N LYS A 32 -0.83 -17.20 14.57
CA LYS A 32 0.22 -16.63 15.43
C LYS A 32 0.89 -15.45 14.74
N GLY A 33 1.10 -14.37 15.48
CA GLY A 33 1.68 -13.14 14.95
C GLY A 33 1.74 -12.04 16.00
N THR A 34 2.11 -10.85 15.54
CA THR A 34 2.20 -9.62 16.34
C THR A 34 1.29 -8.58 15.69
N TRP A 35 0.45 -7.93 16.48
CA TRP A 35 -0.53 -6.97 15.99
C TRP A 35 -0.60 -5.77 16.91
N VAL A 36 -1.07 -4.64 16.37
CA VAL A 36 -1.53 -3.52 17.18
C VAL A 36 -2.84 -3.91 17.84
N ILE A 37 -3.02 -3.52 19.11
CA ILE A 37 -4.16 -3.94 19.93
C ILE A 37 -5.51 -3.61 19.28
N GLU A 38 -5.62 -2.49 18.57
CA GLU A 38 -6.84 -2.08 17.85
C GLU A 38 -7.31 -3.10 16.80
N GLU A 39 -6.39 -3.76 16.09
CA GLU A 39 -6.76 -4.81 15.13
C GLU A 39 -7.24 -6.08 15.83
N VAL A 40 -6.68 -6.38 17.01
CA VAL A 40 -7.10 -7.50 17.85
C VAL A 40 -8.50 -7.24 18.40
N LEU A 41 -8.77 -6.04 18.90
CA LEU A 41 -10.10 -5.62 19.36
C LEU A 41 -11.13 -5.73 18.24
N LYS A 42 -10.79 -5.26 17.02
CA LYS A 42 -11.67 -5.43 15.86
C LYS A 42 -11.88 -6.90 15.50
N ALA A 43 -10.87 -7.75 15.61
CA ALA A 43 -11.03 -9.18 15.39
C ALA A 43 -11.98 -9.81 16.42
N ILE A 44 -11.88 -9.43 17.69
CA ILE A 44 -12.80 -9.90 18.75
C ILE A 44 -14.23 -9.45 18.45
N GLU A 45 -14.45 -8.20 18.03
CA GLU A 45 -15.76 -7.71 17.57
C GLU A 45 -16.33 -8.57 16.44
N LYS A 46 -15.47 -9.09 15.56
CA LYS A 46 -15.84 -10.03 14.47
C LYS A 46 -15.94 -11.50 14.91
N GLY A 47 -15.90 -11.78 16.21
CA GLY A 47 -16.12 -13.10 16.78
C GLY A 47 -14.87 -13.98 16.87
N TYR A 48 -13.66 -13.42 16.67
CA TYR A 48 -12.42 -14.14 16.94
C TYR A 48 -12.17 -14.25 18.44
N GLN A 49 -11.45 -15.30 18.85
CA GLN A 49 -11.09 -15.56 20.25
C GLN A 49 -9.57 -15.55 20.40
N ILE A 50 -9.08 -14.93 21.48
CA ILE A 50 -7.68 -15.02 21.87
C ILE A 50 -7.46 -16.36 22.56
N ILE A 51 -6.55 -17.19 22.02
CA ILE A 51 -6.21 -18.50 22.59
C ILE A 51 -5.07 -18.37 23.58
N GLU A 52 -4.04 -17.60 23.22
CA GLU A 52 -2.82 -17.45 24.01
C GLU A 52 -2.23 -16.05 23.78
N THR A 53 -1.68 -15.46 24.84
CA THR A 53 -0.97 -14.17 24.81
C THR A 53 0.44 -14.37 25.31
N TYR A 54 1.43 -14.02 24.49
CA TYR A 54 2.85 -14.17 24.82
C TYR A 54 3.44 -12.90 25.46
N GLU A 55 3.10 -11.75 24.89
CA GLU A 55 3.68 -10.47 25.27
C GLU A 55 2.70 -9.33 24.92
N ILE A 56 2.62 -8.32 25.79
CA ILE A 56 1.85 -7.10 25.57
C ILE A 56 2.78 -5.92 25.82
N TRP A 57 2.84 -5.00 24.85
CA TRP A 57 3.49 -3.71 25.01
C TRP A 57 2.44 -2.66 25.34
N GLU A 58 2.42 -2.23 26.60
CA GLU A 58 1.55 -1.17 27.08
C GLU A 58 2.29 0.16 27.08
N TYR A 59 1.58 1.22 26.68
CA TYR A 59 2.13 2.56 26.55
C TYR A 59 1.22 3.55 27.27
N ASP A 60 1.83 4.53 27.93
CA ASP A 60 1.10 5.67 28.43
C ASP A 60 0.54 6.47 27.24
N THR A 61 -0.78 6.56 27.17
CA THR A 61 -1.48 7.27 26.10
C THR A 61 -2.12 8.54 26.66
N ILE A 62 -1.94 9.64 25.94
CA ILE A 62 -2.58 10.92 26.24
C ILE A 62 -3.56 11.20 25.11
N GLN A 63 -4.85 11.15 25.42
CA GLN A 63 -5.87 11.55 24.46
C GLN A 63 -6.09 13.05 24.54
N LEU A 64 -5.71 13.74 23.46
CA LEU A 64 -5.85 15.18 23.34
C LEU A 64 -7.25 15.53 22.86
N SER A 65 -7.82 16.61 23.41
CA SER A 65 -9.06 17.18 22.87
C SER A 65 -8.81 17.85 21.52
N LYS A 66 -9.87 18.15 20.76
CA LYS A 66 -9.75 18.88 19.48
C LYS A 66 -9.06 20.24 19.64
N ASP A 67 -9.20 20.87 20.80
CA ASP A 67 -8.64 22.20 21.08
C ASP A 67 -7.14 22.13 21.47
N GLN A 68 -6.57 20.93 21.60
CA GLN A 68 -5.18 20.71 21.98
C GLN A 68 -4.34 20.30 20.77
N GLU A 69 -3.22 21.00 20.57
CA GLU A 69 -2.29 20.66 19.49
C GLU A 69 -1.59 19.33 19.79
N GLY A 70 -1.80 18.34 18.91
CA GLY A 70 -1.10 17.07 18.94
C GLY A 70 0.29 17.14 18.34
N LEU A 71 1.10 16.12 18.64
CA LEU A 71 2.49 16.00 18.21
C LEU A 71 2.70 16.23 16.70
N PHE A 72 1.71 15.85 15.88
CA PHE A 72 1.76 15.98 14.43
C PHE A 72 0.78 17.02 13.86
N SER A 73 -0.11 17.59 14.67
CA SER A 73 -1.23 18.42 14.19
C SER A 73 -0.76 19.63 13.39
N GLY A 74 0.16 20.44 13.93
CA GLY A 74 0.66 21.63 13.24
C GLY A 74 1.34 21.31 11.90
N MET A 75 2.13 20.23 11.84
CA MET A 75 2.77 19.78 10.61
C MET A 75 1.73 19.29 9.57
N MET A 76 0.79 18.45 9.99
CA MET A 76 -0.24 17.91 9.11
C MET A 76 -1.15 19.02 8.57
N ASN A 77 -1.60 19.92 9.43
CA ASN A 77 -2.46 21.06 9.05
C ASN A 77 -1.76 21.96 8.04
N LYS A 78 -0.47 22.27 8.24
CA LYS A 78 0.33 23.07 7.30
C LYS A 78 0.40 22.44 5.91
N PHE A 79 0.75 21.16 5.82
CA PHE A 79 0.89 20.52 4.51
C PHE A 79 -0.46 20.20 3.86
N LEU A 80 -1.52 19.95 4.64
CA LEU A 80 -2.85 19.81 4.10
C LEU A 80 -3.36 21.13 3.53
N HIS A 81 -3.17 22.24 4.24
CA HIS A 81 -3.49 23.59 3.76
C HIS A 81 -2.83 23.88 2.41
N ILE A 82 -1.50 23.66 2.31
CA ILE A 82 -0.75 23.85 1.06
C ILE A 82 -1.27 22.91 -0.04
N LYS A 83 -1.47 21.63 0.27
CA LYS A 83 -1.98 20.64 -0.68
C LYS A 83 -3.34 21.06 -1.23
N GLN A 84 -4.24 21.51 -0.35
CA GLN A 84 -5.62 21.81 -0.73
C GLN A 84 -5.68 23.06 -1.60
N GLN A 85 -4.99 24.14 -1.23
CA GLN A 85 -4.88 25.33 -2.07
C GLN A 85 -4.25 25.04 -3.42
N ALA A 86 -3.21 24.20 -3.47
CA ALA A 86 -2.55 23.80 -4.71
C ALA A 86 -3.37 22.81 -5.56
N SER A 87 -4.48 22.27 -5.05
CA SER A 87 -5.33 21.33 -5.80
C SER A 87 -6.31 22.03 -6.74
N GLY A 88 -6.49 23.35 -6.59
CA GLY A 88 -7.54 24.08 -7.30
C GLY A 88 -8.93 23.81 -6.73
N TRP A 89 -9.95 24.41 -7.35
CA TRP A 89 -11.32 24.30 -6.90
C TRP A 89 -11.94 22.94 -7.25
N PRO A 90 -12.77 22.36 -6.35
CA PRO A 90 -13.57 21.20 -6.70
C PRO A 90 -14.48 21.47 -7.91
N LYS A 91 -14.76 20.43 -8.70
CA LYS A 91 -15.56 20.57 -9.94
C LYS A 91 -16.98 21.10 -9.73
N HIS A 92 -17.53 20.89 -8.53
CA HIS A 92 -18.87 21.36 -8.16
C HIS A 92 -18.89 22.80 -7.63
N CYS A 93 -17.72 23.45 -7.45
CA CYS A 93 -17.61 24.83 -6.97
C CYS A 93 -17.48 25.80 -8.14
N LEU A 94 -18.60 26.15 -8.79
CA LEU A 94 -18.61 27.01 -9.98
C LEU A 94 -18.81 28.49 -9.62
N THR A 95 -19.66 28.74 -8.63
CA THR A 95 -20.02 30.07 -8.15
C THR A 95 -19.18 30.49 -6.95
N ASP A 96 -19.05 31.79 -6.73
CA ASP A 96 -18.31 32.30 -5.56
C ASP A 96 -19.01 31.96 -4.23
N GLU A 97 -20.34 31.76 -4.23
CA GLU A 97 -21.08 31.26 -3.08
C GLU A 97 -20.73 29.81 -2.75
N GLU A 98 -20.62 28.92 -3.74
CA GLU A 98 -20.17 27.53 -3.55
C GLU A 98 -18.73 27.47 -3.05
N LYS A 99 -17.86 28.31 -3.61
CA LYS A 99 -16.46 28.42 -3.20
C LYS A 99 -16.32 28.88 -1.75
N ASN A 100 -17.08 29.87 -1.31
CA ASN A 100 -17.06 30.31 0.09
C ASN A 100 -17.62 29.23 1.01
N ARG A 101 -18.74 28.58 0.64
CA ARG A 101 -19.27 27.42 1.39
C ARG A 101 -18.25 26.30 1.54
N TYR A 102 -17.46 26.04 0.50
CA TYR A 102 -16.39 25.05 0.55
C TYR A 102 -15.29 25.44 1.55
N ILE A 103 -14.87 26.71 1.57
CA ILE A 103 -13.89 27.21 2.55
C ILE A 103 -14.44 27.09 3.98
N ASP A 104 -15.68 27.52 4.21
CA ASP A 104 -16.32 27.46 5.52
C ASP A 104 -16.44 26.01 6.01
N ALA A 105 -16.88 25.10 5.14
CA ALA A 105 -16.98 23.68 5.47
C ALA A 105 -15.61 23.05 5.78
N PHE A 106 -14.54 23.49 5.10
CA PHE A 106 -13.18 23.04 5.37
C PHE A 106 -12.64 23.57 6.70
N LEU A 107 -12.96 24.82 7.04
CA LEU A 107 -12.65 25.37 8.35
C LEU A 107 -13.40 24.63 9.46
N ASP A 108 -14.72 24.44 9.31
CA ASP A 108 -15.56 23.78 10.32
C ASP A 108 -15.15 22.33 10.58
N ARG A 109 -14.77 21.60 9.52
CA ARG A 109 -14.47 20.17 9.62
C ARG A 109 -13.02 19.85 9.95
N GLU A 110 -12.08 20.58 9.35
CA GLU A 110 -10.64 20.30 9.43
C GLU A 110 -9.85 21.32 10.26
N ASP A 111 -10.52 22.36 10.77
CA ASP A 111 -9.89 23.48 11.50
C ASP A 111 -8.75 24.15 10.71
N ILE A 112 -8.92 24.21 9.38
CA ILE A 112 -7.93 24.78 8.46
C ILE A 112 -8.59 25.84 7.61
N LYS A 113 -8.15 27.08 7.80
CA LYS A 113 -8.65 28.21 7.01
C LYS A 113 -7.96 28.27 5.66
N LEU A 114 -8.72 28.05 4.59
CA LEU A 114 -8.24 28.22 3.21
C LEU A 114 -8.41 29.67 2.75
N GLU A 115 -7.47 30.16 1.95
CA GLU A 115 -7.60 31.49 1.31
C GLU A 115 -8.17 31.38 -0.11
N PHE A 116 -9.30 32.05 -0.35
CA PHE A 116 -10.01 32.06 -1.63
C PHE A 116 -9.11 32.37 -2.84
N SER A 117 -8.25 33.39 -2.73
CA SER A 117 -7.37 33.85 -3.83
C SER A 117 -6.15 32.95 -4.08
N LYS A 118 -5.89 31.99 -3.19
CA LYS A 118 -4.73 31.09 -3.25
C LYS A 118 -5.09 29.68 -3.68
N ILE A 119 -6.38 29.35 -3.77
CA ILE A 119 -6.85 28.08 -4.33
C ILE A 119 -6.66 28.13 -5.85
N ILE A 120 -5.48 27.71 -6.28
CA ILE A 120 -5.01 27.75 -7.67
C ILE A 120 -4.31 26.43 -7.94
N GLU A 121 -4.68 25.78 -9.04
CA GLU A 121 -4.07 24.52 -9.44
C GLU A 121 -2.54 24.69 -9.63
N ASN A 122 -1.78 23.99 -8.80
CA ASN A 122 -0.32 23.94 -8.88
C ASN A 122 0.14 22.49 -8.66
N PRO A 123 0.28 21.71 -9.76
CA PRO A 123 0.61 20.29 -9.68
C PRO A 123 1.92 20.00 -8.94
N CYS A 124 2.93 20.87 -9.08
CA CYS A 124 4.24 20.70 -8.44
C CYS A 124 4.15 20.88 -6.93
N LEU A 125 3.56 22.00 -6.48
CA LEU A 125 3.39 22.29 -5.06
C LEU A 125 2.47 21.27 -4.39
N ARG A 126 1.40 20.87 -5.07
CA ARG A 126 0.50 19.79 -4.63
C ARG A 126 1.26 18.48 -4.44
N SER A 127 2.12 18.11 -5.38
CA SER A 127 2.93 16.89 -5.32
C SER A 127 3.90 16.93 -4.13
N LEU A 128 4.59 18.06 -3.92
CA LEU A 128 5.48 18.26 -2.78
C LEU A 128 4.74 18.13 -1.44
N ALA A 129 3.62 18.82 -1.29
CA ALA A 129 2.82 18.76 -0.06
C ALA A 129 2.29 17.34 0.21
N LYS A 130 1.81 16.64 -0.84
CA LYS A 130 1.39 15.24 -0.73
C LYS A 130 2.56 14.32 -0.34
N LEU A 131 3.76 14.55 -0.90
CA LEU A 131 4.94 13.78 -0.55
C LEU A 131 5.30 13.94 0.92
N MET A 132 5.27 15.18 1.45
CA MET A 132 5.55 15.44 2.86
C MET A 132 4.55 14.74 3.80
N LEU A 133 3.26 14.76 3.46
CA LEU A 133 2.22 14.03 4.21
C LEU A 133 2.45 12.52 4.20
N ASN A 134 2.84 11.96 3.05
CA ASN A 134 2.96 10.51 2.87
C ASN A 134 4.30 9.93 3.34
N SER A 135 5.40 10.69 3.25
CA SER A 135 6.75 10.19 3.56
C SER A 135 7.05 10.14 5.05
N PHE A 136 6.37 10.96 5.86
CA PHE A 136 6.72 11.16 7.25
C PHE A 136 6.59 9.87 8.08
N TRP A 137 5.44 9.19 8.03
CA TRP A 137 5.24 7.97 8.82
C TRP A 137 6.17 6.83 8.39
N GLY A 138 6.53 6.78 7.09
CA GLY A 138 7.46 5.77 6.56
C GLY A 138 8.88 5.91 7.12
N LYS A 139 9.27 7.11 7.58
CA LYS A 139 10.56 7.32 8.26
C LYS A 139 10.63 6.63 9.61
N PHE A 140 9.52 6.57 10.34
CA PHE A 140 9.46 5.82 11.60
C PHE A 140 9.65 4.31 11.43
N ALA A 141 9.46 3.77 10.23
CA ALA A 141 9.69 2.36 9.88
C ALA A 141 10.98 2.13 9.07
N GLN A 142 11.86 3.13 8.99
CA GLN A 142 13.08 3.02 8.20
C GLN A 142 14.03 1.99 8.81
N LYS A 143 14.55 1.05 8.00
CA LYS A 143 15.64 0.15 8.43
C LYS A 143 16.83 1.00 8.87
N GLU A 144 17.24 0.85 10.12
CA GLU A 144 18.29 1.64 10.76
C GLU A 144 19.67 1.28 10.20
N ASN A 145 19.98 -0.02 10.15
CA ASN A 145 21.23 -0.51 9.59
C ASN A 145 21.13 -0.68 8.06
N GLN A 146 21.45 0.39 7.34
CA GLN A 146 21.53 0.40 5.88
C GLN A 146 22.96 0.17 5.42
N ASN A 147 23.10 -0.49 4.25
CA ASN A 147 24.39 -0.58 3.57
C ASN A 147 24.94 0.82 3.30
N LYS A 148 26.15 1.06 3.78
CA LYS A 148 26.95 2.27 3.56
C LYS A 148 28.01 2.00 2.50
N THR A 149 28.42 3.04 1.81
CA THR A 149 29.49 2.97 0.82
C THR A 149 30.55 4.00 1.16
N SER A 150 31.79 3.53 1.39
CA SER A 150 32.96 4.37 1.64
C SER A 150 33.90 4.35 0.42
N ILE A 151 34.56 5.47 0.16
CA ILE A 151 35.64 5.58 -0.83
C ILE A 151 36.95 5.56 -0.03
N VAL A 152 37.70 4.47 -0.14
CA VAL A 152 38.94 4.24 0.60
C VAL A 152 40.12 4.38 -0.35
N ARG A 153 41.11 5.19 0.03
CA ARG A 153 42.34 5.39 -0.76
C ARG A 153 43.61 4.97 -0.04
N ASP A 154 43.52 4.75 1.26
CA ASP A 154 44.63 4.33 2.09
C ASP A 154 44.51 2.84 2.45
N CYS A 155 45.65 2.13 2.40
CA CYS A 155 45.69 0.72 2.76
C CYS A 155 45.41 0.48 4.24
N GLY A 156 45.83 1.39 5.12
CA GLY A 156 45.56 1.31 6.55
C GLY A 156 44.07 1.36 6.84
N GLU A 157 43.37 2.36 6.30
CA GLU A 157 41.91 2.48 6.40
C GLU A 157 41.20 1.21 5.89
N PHE A 158 41.69 0.59 4.81
CA PHE A 158 41.12 -0.65 4.31
C PHE A 158 41.27 -1.83 5.28
N PHE A 159 42.47 -2.03 5.84
CA PHE A 159 42.70 -3.11 6.80
C PHE A 159 41.98 -2.85 8.13
N ASP A 160 41.88 -1.60 8.56
CA ASP A 160 41.09 -1.20 9.72
C ASP A 160 39.62 -1.58 9.52
N MET A 161 39.05 -1.33 8.33
CA MET A 161 37.69 -1.75 8.02
C MET A 161 37.51 -3.28 8.01
N LEU A 162 38.46 -4.04 7.46
CA LEU A 162 38.37 -5.51 7.42
C LEU A 162 38.51 -6.16 8.80
N THR A 163 39.30 -5.55 9.69
CA THR A 163 39.57 -6.09 11.03
C THR A 163 38.62 -5.56 12.09
N ASN A 164 37.85 -4.51 11.79
CA ASN A 164 36.88 -3.94 12.72
C ASN A 164 35.74 -4.93 13.01
N PRO A 165 35.60 -5.40 14.27
CA PRO A 165 34.59 -6.39 14.64
C PRO A 165 33.15 -5.85 14.59
N SER A 166 32.98 -4.53 14.61
CA SER A 166 31.67 -3.86 14.59
C SER A 166 31.07 -3.74 13.20
N ILE A 167 31.84 -3.96 12.13
CA ILE A 167 31.35 -3.84 10.76
C ILE A 167 31.44 -5.17 10.00
N HIS A 168 30.60 -5.27 8.97
CA HIS A 168 30.60 -6.34 8.00
C HIS A 168 30.83 -5.75 6.61
N VAL A 169 31.95 -6.10 5.99
CA VAL A 169 32.28 -5.67 4.63
C VAL A 169 31.57 -6.57 3.63
N ASN A 170 30.64 -6.00 2.88
CA ASN A 170 29.81 -6.70 1.90
C ASN A 170 30.51 -6.87 0.55
N THR A 171 31.18 -5.82 0.08
CA THR A 171 31.79 -5.79 -1.26
C THR A 171 32.93 -4.79 -1.30
N VAL A 172 34.04 -5.16 -1.93
CA VAL A 172 35.19 -4.29 -2.21
C VAL A 172 35.36 -4.20 -3.72
N LEU A 173 35.36 -2.99 -4.26
CA LEU A 173 35.43 -2.72 -5.69
C LEU A 173 36.59 -1.78 -5.98
N PRO A 174 37.66 -2.23 -6.66
CA PRO A 174 38.70 -1.33 -7.12
C PRO A 174 38.15 -0.45 -8.26
N VAL A 175 38.17 0.86 -8.05
CA VAL A 175 37.78 1.86 -9.05
C VAL A 175 38.97 2.18 -9.96
N ASN A 176 40.16 2.29 -9.36
CA ASN A 176 41.45 2.45 -10.01
C ASN A 176 42.56 1.92 -9.08
N GLU A 177 43.82 2.13 -9.44
CA GLU A 177 44.98 1.64 -8.68
C GLU A 177 45.08 2.20 -7.24
N GLU A 178 44.46 3.34 -6.97
CA GLU A 178 44.57 4.07 -5.69
C GLU A 178 43.23 4.20 -4.94
N THR A 179 42.14 3.67 -5.49
CA THR A 179 40.79 3.92 -4.93
C THR A 179 39.96 2.64 -4.91
N LEU A 180 39.51 2.28 -3.71
CA LEU A 180 38.55 1.23 -3.45
C LEU A 180 37.20 1.83 -3.07
N LEU A 181 36.13 1.24 -3.59
CA LEU A 181 34.77 1.48 -3.14
C LEU A 181 34.32 0.30 -2.30
N ILE A 182 34.04 0.55 -1.02
CA ILE A 182 33.72 -0.51 -0.06
C ILE A 182 32.28 -0.33 0.40
N THR A 183 31.45 -1.34 0.15
CA THR A 183 30.11 -1.40 0.72
C THR A 183 30.15 -2.22 2.01
N TRP A 184 29.59 -1.69 3.08
CA TRP A 184 29.61 -2.30 4.41
C TRP A 184 28.34 -1.98 5.19
N GLU A 185 28.04 -2.75 6.22
CA GLU A 185 27.00 -2.45 7.21
C GLU A 185 27.54 -2.72 8.61
N PHE A 186 26.89 -2.18 9.65
CA PHE A 186 27.24 -2.55 11.02
C PHE A 186 26.77 -3.97 11.32
N ARG A 187 27.40 -4.65 12.28
CA ARG A 187 26.81 -5.85 12.86
C ARG A 187 25.61 -5.48 13.73
N GLU A 188 24.66 -6.40 13.92
CA GLU A 188 23.41 -6.12 14.64
C GLU A 188 23.66 -5.65 16.07
N GLU A 189 24.73 -6.11 16.72
CA GLU A 189 25.08 -5.75 18.09
C GLU A 189 25.80 -4.39 18.21
N ALA A 190 26.16 -3.78 17.08
CA ALA A 190 27.08 -2.65 17.04
C ALA A 190 26.53 -1.39 16.34
N TYR A 191 25.28 -1.41 15.86
CA TYR A 191 24.67 -0.23 15.28
C TYR A 191 23.96 0.61 16.34
N ASP A 192 24.06 1.93 16.22
CA ASP A 192 23.31 2.85 17.05
C ASP A 192 21.85 2.93 16.60
N VAL A 193 20.94 2.85 17.57
CA VAL A 193 19.51 3.06 17.34
C VAL A 193 19.28 4.53 16.95
N SER A 194 18.52 4.74 15.88
CA SER A 194 18.16 6.04 15.37
C SER A 194 17.07 6.67 16.24
N SER A 195 17.32 7.89 16.73
CA SER A 195 16.34 8.70 17.45
C SER A 195 15.12 9.10 16.62
N THR A 196 15.15 8.87 15.30
CA THR A 196 14.06 9.21 14.37
C THR A 196 13.18 8.01 13.99
N VAL A 197 13.56 6.79 14.38
CA VAL A 197 12.82 5.57 14.08
C VAL A 197 11.93 5.21 15.27
N ASN A 198 10.68 4.87 14.97
CA ASN A 198 9.71 4.43 15.98
C ASN A 198 8.72 3.45 15.35
N VAL A 199 9.07 2.16 15.41
CA VAL A 199 8.27 1.09 14.80
C VAL A 199 6.85 1.00 15.38
N VAL A 200 6.66 1.40 16.63
CA VAL A 200 5.35 1.41 17.30
C VAL A 200 4.44 2.42 16.62
N LEU A 201 4.87 3.67 16.48
CA LEU A 201 4.11 4.71 15.78
C LEU A 201 3.79 4.31 14.34
N ALA A 202 4.77 3.77 13.61
CA ALA A 202 4.54 3.30 12.24
C ALA A 202 3.50 2.16 12.18
N SER A 203 3.53 1.24 13.14
CA SER A 203 2.57 0.14 13.24
C SER A 203 1.16 0.66 13.48
N TYR A 204 0.98 1.59 14.41
CA TYR A 204 -0.31 2.25 14.69
C TYR A 204 -0.86 3.00 13.47
N VAL A 205 -0.04 3.79 12.78
CA VAL A 205 -0.48 4.49 11.55
C VAL A 205 -1.02 3.51 10.51
N THR A 206 -0.31 2.41 10.27
CA THR A 206 -0.77 1.42 9.27
C THR A 206 -1.98 0.61 9.74
N ALA A 207 -2.07 0.28 11.03
CA ALA A 207 -3.19 -0.44 11.62
C ALA A 207 -4.47 0.39 11.56
N LEU A 208 -4.41 1.65 12.01
CA LEU A 208 -5.55 2.58 11.97
C LEU A 208 -5.99 2.87 10.53
N ALA A 209 -5.06 3.01 9.58
CA ALA A 209 -5.40 3.14 8.16
C ALA A 209 -6.14 1.90 7.61
N ARG A 210 -5.70 0.69 7.97
CA ARG A 210 -6.39 -0.56 7.60
C ARG A 210 -7.79 -0.63 8.21
N LEU A 211 -7.94 -0.28 9.48
CA LEU A 211 -9.23 -0.26 10.16
C LEU A 211 -10.18 0.80 9.58
N LYS A 212 -9.65 1.97 9.20
CA LYS A 212 -10.43 2.99 8.50
C LYS A 212 -10.95 2.47 7.15
N LEU A 213 -10.09 1.84 6.34
CA LEU A 213 -10.54 1.21 5.10
C LEU A 213 -11.55 0.09 5.37
N TYR A 214 -11.31 -0.73 6.39
CA TYR A 214 -12.21 -1.80 6.81
C TYR A 214 -13.62 -1.28 7.16
N SER A 215 -13.73 -0.12 7.81
CA SER A 215 -15.03 0.51 8.11
C SER A 215 -15.88 0.81 6.87
N PHE A 216 -15.25 1.06 5.72
CA PHE A 216 -15.97 1.20 4.45
C PHE A 216 -16.32 -0.16 3.85
N LEU A 217 -15.42 -1.15 3.99
CA LEU A 217 -15.67 -2.52 3.53
C LEU A 217 -16.84 -3.17 4.27
N GLU A 218 -17.07 -2.82 5.54
CA GLU A 218 -18.23 -3.29 6.31
C GLU A 218 -19.57 -2.84 5.71
N LYS A 219 -19.61 -1.72 4.98
CA LYS A 219 -20.84 -1.25 4.31
C LYS A 219 -21.16 -2.00 3.02
N VAL A 220 -20.11 -2.46 2.33
CA VAL A 220 -20.24 -3.11 1.02
C VAL A 220 -20.13 -4.63 1.09
N GLU A 221 -19.50 -5.16 2.13
CA GLU A 221 -19.34 -6.58 2.43
C GLU A 221 -18.89 -7.38 1.19
N GLU A 222 -19.67 -8.39 0.79
CA GLU A 222 -19.41 -9.27 -0.36
C GLU A 222 -19.40 -8.52 -1.70
N ARG A 223 -19.90 -7.28 -1.75
CA ARG A 223 -19.85 -6.44 -2.95
C ARG A 223 -18.45 -5.90 -3.22
N ALA A 224 -17.54 -5.89 -2.24
CA ALA A 224 -16.15 -5.49 -2.45
C ALA A 224 -15.40 -6.53 -3.30
N VAL A 225 -15.03 -6.16 -4.53
CA VAL A 225 -14.36 -7.06 -5.49
C VAL A 225 -12.84 -6.88 -5.51
N TYR A 226 -12.34 -5.70 -5.10
CA TYR A 226 -10.91 -5.45 -5.00
C TYR A 226 -10.62 -4.37 -3.95
N VAL A 227 -9.49 -4.53 -3.25
CA VAL A 227 -9.05 -3.61 -2.21
C VAL A 227 -7.53 -3.46 -2.31
N ASP A 228 -7.03 -2.23 -2.28
CA ASP A 228 -5.59 -1.94 -2.21
C ASP A 228 -5.32 -0.67 -1.41
N THR A 229 -4.69 -0.83 -0.24
CA THR A 229 -4.14 0.21 0.64
C THR A 229 -5.13 1.28 1.13
N ASP A 230 -5.68 2.07 0.23
CA ASP A 230 -6.55 3.24 0.42
C ASP A 230 -7.71 3.28 -0.61
N SER A 231 -7.88 2.23 -1.41
CA SER A 231 -8.89 2.13 -2.47
C SER A 231 -9.72 0.85 -2.38
N CYS A 232 -10.97 0.92 -2.83
CA CYS A 232 -11.87 -0.22 -2.96
C CYS A 232 -12.66 -0.12 -4.26
N ILE A 233 -12.79 -1.24 -4.98
CA ILE A 233 -13.73 -1.40 -6.09
C ILE A 233 -14.83 -2.34 -5.59
N TYR A 234 -16.08 -1.95 -5.78
CA TYR A 234 -17.23 -2.71 -5.31
C TYR A 234 -18.40 -2.64 -6.29
N ILE A 235 -19.34 -3.58 -6.15
CA ILE A 235 -20.55 -3.64 -6.95
C ILE A 235 -21.60 -2.72 -6.33
N SER A 236 -22.03 -1.69 -7.07
CA SER A 236 -23.21 -0.89 -6.73
C SER A 236 -24.48 -1.63 -7.15
N ARG A 237 -25.51 -1.63 -6.30
CA ARG A 237 -26.83 -2.22 -6.60
C ARG A 237 -27.94 -1.29 -6.12
N LYS A 238 -28.97 -1.14 -6.94
CA LYS A 238 -30.15 -0.36 -6.58
C LYS A 238 -30.78 -0.89 -5.29
N GLY A 239 -30.95 -0.01 -4.30
CA GLY A 239 -31.56 -0.34 -3.00
C GLY A 239 -30.57 -0.83 -1.94
N LEU A 240 -29.27 -0.86 -2.23
CA LEU A 240 -28.22 -1.06 -1.22
C LEU A 240 -27.41 0.23 -1.06
N ASP A 241 -26.93 0.48 0.16
CA ASP A 241 -26.16 1.69 0.47
C ASP A 241 -24.76 1.61 -0.11
N ASP A 242 -24.36 2.63 -0.87
CA ASP A 242 -23.02 2.75 -1.42
C ASP A 242 -22.10 3.55 -0.49
N ILE A 243 -20.78 3.49 -0.75
CA ILE A 243 -19.81 4.21 0.06
C ILE A 243 -19.96 5.72 -0.21
N SER A 244 -20.27 6.47 0.84
CA SER A 244 -20.32 7.94 0.80
C SER A 244 -18.98 8.53 0.39
N THR A 245 -19.01 9.46 -0.58
CA THR A 245 -17.83 10.20 -1.02
C THR A 245 -17.79 11.60 -0.41
N GLY A 246 -16.59 12.20 -0.37
CA GLY A 246 -16.40 13.56 0.14
C GLY A 246 -15.02 14.12 -0.18
N ASP A 247 -14.84 15.40 0.15
CA ASP A 247 -13.65 16.20 -0.19
C ASP A 247 -12.67 16.40 0.98
N PHE A 248 -12.96 15.78 2.13
CA PHE A 248 -12.27 16.06 3.39
C PHE A 248 -11.35 14.90 3.80
N ILE A 249 -10.59 15.08 4.89
CA ILE A 249 -9.65 14.05 5.34
C ILE A 249 -10.40 12.79 5.73
N GLY A 250 -9.91 11.66 5.20
CA GLY A 250 -10.44 10.34 5.51
C GLY A 250 -11.76 10.00 4.81
N ASP A 251 -12.27 10.89 3.94
CA ASP A 251 -13.36 10.57 3.02
C ASP A 251 -12.85 9.73 1.85
N MET A 252 -13.75 8.94 1.27
CA MET A 252 -13.50 8.23 0.02
C MET A 252 -13.77 9.18 -1.15
N THR A 253 -12.90 9.18 -2.15
CA THR A 253 -13.07 9.99 -3.36
C THR A 253 -13.49 9.10 -4.53
N ASP A 254 -14.42 9.57 -5.35
CA ASP A 254 -14.76 8.92 -6.62
C ASP A 254 -13.70 9.21 -7.68
N GLU A 255 -12.86 8.21 -7.98
CA GLU A 255 -11.81 8.32 -9.00
C GLU A 255 -12.36 8.36 -10.43
N LEU A 256 -13.59 7.87 -10.67
CA LEU A 256 -14.19 7.80 -12.00
C LEU A 256 -15.03 9.03 -12.35
N ASN A 257 -15.13 10.00 -11.43
CA ASN A 257 -15.83 11.26 -11.62
C ASN A 257 -17.27 11.07 -12.13
N GLY A 258 -18.04 10.19 -11.49
CA GLY A 258 -19.41 9.84 -11.86
C GLY A 258 -19.52 8.77 -12.96
N GLY A 259 -18.40 8.31 -13.51
CA GLY A 259 -18.38 7.13 -14.38
C GLY A 259 -18.63 5.83 -13.62
N PHE A 260 -18.93 4.76 -14.35
CA PHE A 260 -19.16 3.43 -13.75
C PHE A 260 -18.38 2.34 -14.48
N ILE A 261 -17.90 1.36 -13.71
CA ILE A 261 -17.21 0.19 -14.24
C ILE A 261 -18.24 -0.78 -14.81
N SER A 262 -18.12 -1.10 -16.09
CA SER A 262 -18.97 -2.08 -16.78
C SER A 262 -18.42 -3.50 -16.67
N GLU A 263 -17.10 -3.66 -16.71
CA GLU A 263 -16.43 -4.95 -16.55
C GLU A 263 -15.19 -4.82 -15.68
N PHE A 264 -15.01 -5.74 -14.73
CA PHE A 264 -13.83 -5.82 -13.88
C PHE A 264 -13.24 -7.23 -13.91
N VAL A 265 -11.91 -7.33 -14.02
CA VAL A 265 -11.17 -8.58 -14.01
C VAL A 265 -9.95 -8.45 -13.09
N SER A 266 -9.75 -9.41 -12.19
CA SER A 266 -8.59 -9.46 -11.30
C SER A 266 -7.81 -10.75 -11.44
N GLY A 267 -6.51 -10.62 -11.70
CA GLY A 267 -5.52 -11.69 -11.66
C GLY A 267 -4.82 -11.85 -10.31
N GLY A 268 -5.21 -11.04 -9.31
CA GLY A 268 -4.62 -11.00 -7.97
C GLY A 268 -4.14 -9.60 -7.55
N PRO A 269 -3.45 -9.49 -6.41
CA PRO A 269 -3.02 -8.20 -5.88
C PRO A 269 -2.14 -7.41 -6.86
N LYS A 270 -2.53 -6.17 -7.15
CA LYS A 270 -1.87 -5.27 -8.12
C LYS A 270 -1.80 -5.84 -9.54
N ASN A 271 -2.71 -6.74 -9.89
CA ASN A 271 -2.87 -7.28 -11.23
C ASN A 271 -4.37 -7.33 -11.60
N TYR A 272 -4.88 -6.29 -12.23
CA TYR A 272 -6.31 -6.17 -12.55
C TYR A 272 -6.52 -5.27 -13.78
N ALA A 273 -7.68 -5.40 -14.40
CA ALA A 273 -8.11 -4.55 -15.49
C ALA A 273 -9.61 -4.29 -15.42
N TYR A 274 -10.04 -3.13 -15.90
CA TYR A 274 -11.45 -2.77 -15.95
C TYR A 274 -11.79 -1.88 -17.14
N LYS A 275 -13.03 -2.02 -17.61
CA LYS A 275 -13.67 -1.10 -18.55
C LYS A 275 -14.63 -0.22 -17.78
N TYR A 276 -14.62 1.08 -18.04
CA TYR A 276 -15.57 2.00 -17.42
C TYR A 276 -16.11 2.99 -18.44
N THR A 277 -17.37 3.37 -18.25
CA THR A 277 -18.04 4.39 -19.05
C THR A 277 -18.00 5.70 -18.28
N THR A 278 -17.46 6.73 -18.90
CA THR A 278 -17.44 8.10 -18.36
C THR A 278 -18.83 8.73 -18.38
N LEU A 279 -19.01 9.86 -17.68
CA LEU A 279 -20.26 10.63 -17.75
C LEU A 279 -20.61 11.10 -19.18
N SER A 280 -19.61 11.27 -20.06
CA SER A 280 -19.84 11.62 -21.47
C SER A 280 -20.25 10.42 -22.34
N GLY A 281 -20.29 9.21 -21.79
CA GLY A 281 -20.60 7.98 -22.52
C GLY A 281 -19.42 7.31 -23.22
N GLU A 282 -18.20 7.84 -23.06
CA GLU A 282 -16.99 7.23 -23.63
C GLU A 282 -16.54 6.03 -22.80
N GLU A 283 -16.24 4.92 -23.46
CA GLU A 283 -15.64 3.73 -22.84
C GLU A 283 -14.12 3.89 -22.75
N GLN A 284 -13.58 3.62 -21.56
CA GLN A 284 -12.16 3.69 -21.27
C GLN A 284 -11.70 2.38 -20.62
N ILE A 285 -10.46 1.98 -20.91
CA ILE A 285 -9.87 0.73 -20.41
C ILE A 285 -8.65 1.04 -19.55
N VAL A 286 -8.61 0.46 -18.36
CA VAL A 286 -7.47 0.56 -17.45
C VAL A 286 -6.92 -0.83 -17.18
N CYS A 287 -5.61 -0.99 -17.36
CA CYS A 287 -4.87 -2.21 -17.01
C CYS A 287 -3.78 -1.86 -15.99
N LYS A 288 -3.68 -2.64 -14.92
CA LYS A 288 -2.67 -2.50 -13.87
C LYS A 288 -1.98 -3.83 -13.67
N VAL A 289 -0.67 -3.89 -13.93
CA VAL A 289 0.11 -5.13 -13.87
C VAL A 289 1.39 -4.91 -13.06
N LYS A 290 1.47 -5.59 -11.91
CA LYS A 290 2.66 -5.50 -11.03
C LYS A 290 3.91 -6.00 -11.75
N GLY A 291 4.96 -5.17 -11.74
CA GLY A 291 6.28 -5.52 -12.24
C GLY A 291 6.45 -5.41 -13.76
N ILE A 292 5.41 -5.03 -14.51
CA ILE A 292 5.46 -4.78 -15.96
C ILE A 292 4.98 -3.36 -16.22
N SER A 293 5.85 -2.53 -16.79
CA SER A 293 5.45 -1.22 -17.30
C SER A 293 4.68 -1.41 -18.61
N LEU A 294 3.41 -1.03 -18.63
CA LEU A 294 2.53 -1.12 -19.79
C LEU A 294 2.81 0.02 -20.77
N ASN A 295 3.94 -0.06 -21.47
CA ASN A 295 4.18 0.75 -22.67
C ASN A 295 3.36 0.22 -23.85
N TYR A 296 3.34 0.95 -24.97
CA TYR A 296 2.56 0.56 -26.16
C TYR A 296 2.77 -0.90 -26.59
N LYS A 297 4.02 -1.38 -26.66
CA LYS A 297 4.30 -2.77 -27.06
C LYS A 297 3.80 -3.78 -26.01
N ALA A 298 4.01 -3.49 -24.73
CA ALA A 298 3.57 -4.35 -23.64
C ALA A 298 2.04 -4.40 -23.54
N SER A 299 1.34 -3.29 -23.79
CA SER A 299 -0.13 -3.24 -23.79
C SER A 299 -0.76 -3.99 -24.96
N GLN A 300 -0.05 -4.17 -26.09
CA GLN A 300 -0.53 -5.07 -27.16
C GLN A 300 -0.52 -6.53 -26.72
N VAL A 301 0.44 -6.92 -25.85
CA VAL A 301 0.58 -8.31 -25.35
C VAL A 301 -0.28 -8.56 -24.12
N VAL A 302 -0.29 -7.61 -23.17
CA VAL A 302 -1.05 -7.67 -21.92
C VAL A 302 -2.08 -6.56 -21.92
N ASN A 303 -3.27 -6.88 -22.41
CA ASN A 303 -4.45 -6.03 -22.44
C ASN A 303 -5.60 -6.67 -21.64
N PHE A 304 -6.71 -5.94 -21.54
CA PHE A 304 -7.91 -6.39 -20.83
C PHE A 304 -8.36 -7.79 -21.28
N GLU A 305 -8.50 -8.01 -22.59
CA GLU A 305 -8.98 -9.29 -23.13
C GLU A 305 -8.01 -10.44 -22.81
N LYS A 306 -6.70 -10.20 -22.87
CA LYS A 306 -5.71 -11.21 -22.49
C LYS A 306 -5.75 -11.53 -21.01
N ILE A 307 -5.92 -10.54 -20.14
CA ILE A 307 -6.05 -10.75 -18.69
C ILE A 307 -7.33 -11.53 -18.40
N LYS A 308 -8.46 -11.16 -19.02
CA LYS A 308 -9.75 -11.85 -18.94
C LYS A 308 -9.63 -13.31 -19.38
N ASP A 309 -9.04 -13.55 -20.54
CA ASP A 309 -8.81 -14.89 -21.08
C ASP A 309 -7.95 -15.74 -20.14
N MET A 310 -6.85 -15.19 -19.61
CA MET A 310 -6.00 -15.91 -18.66
C MET A 310 -6.69 -16.22 -17.33
N VAL A 311 -7.56 -15.34 -16.83
CA VAL A 311 -8.32 -15.56 -15.59
C VAL A 311 -9.38 -16.64 -15.79
N LEU A 312 -10.12 -16.59 -16.90
CA LEU A 312 -11.24 -17.51 -17.16
C LEU A 312 -10.78 -18.88 -17.69
N LYS A 313 -9.82 -18.90 -18.62
CA LYS A 313 -9.40 -20.13 -19.33
C LYS A 313 -8.06 -20.71 -18.86
N LYS A 314 -7.37 -20.04 -17.92
CA LYS A 314 -6.02 -20.42 -17.45
C LYS A 314 -5.02 -20.59 -18.59
N SER A 315 -5.05 -19.66 -19.55
CA SER A 315 -4.18 -19.66 -20.72
C SER A 315 -2.69 -19.60 -20.35
N ASP A 316 -1.84 -20.04 -21.28
CA ASP A 316 -0.39 -20.08 -21.07
C ASP A 316 0.21 -18.70 -20.78
N PRO A 317 1.30 -18.66 -19.97
CA PRO A 317 2.06 -17.44 -19.72
C PRO A 317 2.52 -16.75 -21.00
N VAL A 318 2.55 -15.41 -20.99
CA VAL A 318 3.07 -14.62 -22.11
C VAL A 318 4.37 -13.92 -21.74
N SER A 319 5.28 -13.81 -22.71
CA SER A 319 6.54 -13.11 -22.52
C SER A 319 6.43 -11.66 -22.98
N VAL A 320 6.84 -10.74 -22.12
CA VAL A 320 6.88 -9.30 -22.40
C VAL A 320 8.33 -8.85 -22.39
N LEU A 321 8.80 -8.29 -23.51
CA LEU A 321 10.13 -7.69 -23.58
C LEU A 321 10.17 -6.43 -22.71
N SER A 322 11.11 -6.41 -21.75
CA SER A 322 11.31 -5.29 -20.84
C SER A 322 12.74 -4.79 -20.95
N ARG A 323 12.89 -3.46 -20.88
CA ARG A 323 14.18 -2.78 -20.87
C ARG A 323 14.30 -2.07 -19.54
N GLN A 324 15.42 -2.26 -18.85
CA GLN A 324 15.67 -1.60 -17.57
C GLN A 324 17.12 -1.12 -17.51
N LEU A 325 17.29 0.11 -17.02
CA LEU A 325 18.59 0.60 -16.57
C LEU A 325 18.95 -0.14 -15.28
N ARG A 326 20.07 -0.85 -15.30
CA ARG A 326 20.62 -1.51 -14.12
C ARG A 326 22.02 -0.99 -13.87
N ARG A 327 22.37 -0.91 -12.60
CA ARG A 327 23.74 -0.66 -12.16
C ARG A 327 24.40 -2.02 -11.93
N THR A 328 25.55 -2.27 -12.54
CA THR A 328 26.34 -3.48 -12.28
C THR A 328 26.97 -3.42 -10.89
N ARG A 329 27.60 -4.52 -10.45
CA ARG A 329 28.36 -4.51 -9.19
C ARG A 329 29.48 -3.47 -9.26
N GLU A 330 30.08 -3.29 -10.43
CA GLU A 330 31.13 -2.32 -10.74
C GLU A 330 30.59 -0.90 -10.97
N HIS A 331 29.35 -0.66 -10.57
CA HIS A 331 28.70 0.64 -10.65
C HIS A 331 28.48 1.21 -12.06
N ALA A 332 28.76 0.44 -13.12
CA ALA A 332 28.46 0.80 -14.49
C ALA A 332 26.95 0.82 -14.73
N VAL A 333 26.45 1.82 -15.47
CA VAL A 333 25.04 1.91 -15.85
C VAL A 333 24.86 1.24 -17.20
N VAL A 334 24.14 0.13 -17.21
CA VAL A 334 23.87 -0.65 -18.43
C VAL A 334 22.37 -0.74 -18.69
N THR A 335 21.99 -0.74 -19.97
CA THR A 335 20.62 -1.06 -20.37
C THR A 335 20.54 -2.56 -20.62
N VAL A 336 19.73 -3.26 -19.83
CA VAL A 336 19.51 -4.70 -19.98
C VAL A 336 18.14 -4.94 -20.58
N GLU A 337 18.11 -5.71 -21.65
CA GLU A 337 16.88 -6.26 -22.22
C GLU A 337 16.65 -7.67 -21.68
N PHE A 338 15.44 -7.95 -21.22
CA PHE A 338 15.08 -9.27 -20.72
C PHE A 338 13.59 -9.53 -20.90
N LEU A 339 13.22 -10.81 -20.98
CA LEU A 339 11.83 -11.23 -21.07
C LEU A 339 11.23 -11.37 -19.67
N LYS A 340 10.10 -10.72 -19.43
CA LYS A 340 9.26 -10.94 -18.25
C LYS A 340 8.15 -11.90 -18.61
N VAL A 341 8.08 -13.03 -17.92
CA VAL A 341 6.98 -13.98 -18.07
C VAL A 341 5.79 -13.50 -17.24
N TYR A 342 4.76 -13.03 -17.92
CA TYR A 342 3.49 -12.66 -17.33
C TYR A 342 2.58 -13.89 -17.19
N LYS A 343 2.10 -14.12 -15.97
CA LYS A 343 1.10 -15.13 -15.64
C LYS A 343 0.22 -14.67 -14.49
N ILE A 344 -1.02 -15.16 -14.47
CA ILE A 344 -1.93 -14.94 -13.35
C ILE A 344 -1.46 -15.76 -12.15
N THR A 345 -1.30 -15.10 -11.00
CA THR A 345 -0.82 -15.74 -9.76
C THR A 345 -1.77 -15.46 -8.60
N SER A 346 -3.02 -15.88 -8.77
CA SER A 346 -4.05 -15.74 -7.74
C SER A 346 -4.03 -16.88 -6.73
N MET A 347 -2.88 -17.08 -6.07
CA MET A 347 -2.64 -18.21 -5.16
C MET A 347 -2.95 -17.90 -3.69
N LYS A 348 -3.39 -16.68 -3.38
CA LYS A 348 -3.58 -16.20 -2.00
C LYS A 348 -5.00 -16.40 -1.46
N ARG A 349 -5.92 -16.88 -2.30
CA ARG A 349 -7.34 -17.08 -1.98
C ARG A 349 -7.84 -18.35 -2.65
N LYS A 350 -8.95 -18.88 -2.14
CA LYS A 350 -9.74 -19.92 -2.79
C LYS A 350 -10.73 -19.26 -3.75
N PHE A 351 -10.81 -19.76 -4.99
CA PHE A 351 -11.78 -19.31 -5.99
C PHE A 351 -12.81 -20.41 -6.24
N TYR A 352 -14.08 -20.02 -6.34
CA TYR A 352 -15.19 -20.90 -6.69
C TYR A 352 -15.49 -20.83 -8.20
N GLU A 353 -16.35 -21.73 -8.67
CA GLU A 353 -16.75 -21.79 -10.09
C GLU A 353 -17.52 -20.55 -10.54
N ASP A 354 -18.24 -19.89 -9.63
CA ASP A 354 -18.95 -18.62 -9.84
C ASP A 354 -18.03 -17.39 -9.84
N HIS A 355 -16.71 -17.60 -9.83
CA HIS A 355 -15.66 -16.59 -9.76
C HIS A 355 -15.60 -15.79 -8.46
N THR A 356 -16.39 -16.14 -7.45
CA THR A 356 -16.22 -15.57 -6.10
C THR A 356 -14.94 -16.10 -5.47
N SER A 357 -14.40 -15.36 -4.49
CA SER A 357 -13.19 -15.79 -3.79
C SER A 357 -13.27 -15.55 -2.29
N VAL A 358 -12.75 -16.52 -1.53
CA VAL A 358 -12.73 -16.48 -0.06
C VAL A 358 -11.31 -16.72 0.47
N PRO A 359 -10.97 -16.24 1.67
CA PRO A 359 -9.72 -16.60 2.31
C PRO A 359 -9.67 -18.11 2.61
N PHE A 360 -8.47 -18.67 2.67
CA PHE A 360 -8.29 -20.07 3.07
C PHE A 360 -8.82 -20.29 4.50
N GLY A 361 -9.54 -21.38 4.73
CA GLY A 361 -10.16 -21.67 6.03
C GLY A 361 -11.47 -20.96 6.30
N PHE A 362 -12.03 -20.23 5.33
CA PHE A 362 -13.36 -19.63 5.47
C PHE A 362 -14.43 -20.71 5.67
N LYS A 363 -15.23 -20.56 6.73
CA LYS A 363 -16.43 -21.38 6.99
C LYS A 363 -17.64 -20.47 6.86
N LYS A 364 -18.58 -20.83 5.99
CA LYS A 364 -19.87 -20.14 5.92
C LYS A 364 -20.64 -20.49 7.19
N ILE A 365 -20.95 -19.50 8.02
CA ILE A 365 -21.78 -19.72 9.21
C ILE A 365 -23.15 -20.14 8.68
N LYS A 366 -23.52 -21.41 8.88
CA LYS A 366 -24.88 -21.88 8.65
C LYS A 366 -25.70 -21.36 9.83
N TYR A 367 -26.51 -20.34 9.59
CA TYR A 367 -27.55 -19.90 10.52
C TYR A 367 -28.69 -20.90 10.53
#